data_AF-A0A954M6J2-F1
#
_entry.id   AF-A0A954M6J2-F1
#
_cell.length_a   1.000
_cell.length_b   1.000
_cell.length_c   1.000
_cell.angle_alpha   90.00
_cell.angle_beta   90.00
_cell.angle_gamma   90.00
#
_symmetry.space_group_name_H-M   'P 1'
#
loop_
_entity.id
_entity.type
_entity.pdbx_description
1 polymer ?
#
loop_
_entity_poly.entity_id
_entity_poly.type
_entity_poly.pdbx_seq_one_letter_code
_entity_poly.pdbx_strand_id
1 'polypeptide(L)'
;CGAAAGDPDPLGGDRTVRLTLGHIIDKSKGGDDSAQNLRAVCSNCNEGLQNTALPKPDTIHLLSQVRRATISDQKTLLDWLLQKFKLVATQEGAGE
;
A
#
# COMPACT_ATOMS: atom_id res chain seq x y z
N CYS A 1 -2.00 11.10 2.94
CA CYS A 1 -3.06 11.79 2.18
C CYS A 1 -2.63 13.16 1.64
N GLY A 2 -1.59 13.80 2.19
CA GLY A 2 -1.10 15.10 1.70
C GLY A 2 -1.63 16.32 2.46
N ALA A 3 -2.55 16.12 3.42
CA ALA A 3 -3.03 17.19 4.30
C ALA A 3 -1.97 17.63 5.32
N ALA A 4 -1.91 18.93 5.56
CA ALA A 4 -1.07 19.58 6.56
C ALA A 4 -1.82 19.77 7.89
N ALA A 5 -1.09 20.10 8.95
CA ALA A 5 -1.70 20.49 10.22
C ALA A 5 -2.50 21.78 10.04
N GLY A 6 -3.76 21.81 10.49
CA GLY A 6 -4.64 22.97 10.35
C GLY A 6 -5.51 22.96 9.10
N ASP A 7 -5.26 22.07 8.13
CA ASP A 7 -6.14 21.90 6.97
C ASP A 7 -7.54 21.44 7.42
N PRO A 8 -8.60 21.77 6.66
CA PRO A 8 -9.94 21.22 6.92
C PRO A 8 -9.94 19.69 6.82
N ASP A 9 -10.74 19.04 7.66
CA ASP A 9 -10.86 17.58 7.65
C ASP A 9 -11.36 17.07 6.28
N PRO A 10 -10.58 16.25 5.55
CA PRO A 10 -10.97 15.76 4.23
C PRO A 10 -12.16 14.79 4.25
N LEU A 11 -12.53 14.24 5.41
CA LEU A 11 -13.72 13.40 5.60
C LEU A 11 -14.95 14.19 6.09
N GLY A 12 -14.79 15.51 6.29
CA GLY A 12 -15.84 16.41 6.77
C GLY A 12 -15.89 16.50 8.30
N GLY A 13 -16.08 17.73 8.81
CA GLY A 13 -16.23 18.03 10.22
C GLY A 13 -15.69 19.41 10.60
N ASP A 14 -16.03 19.87 11.80
CA ASP A 14 -15.61 21.20 12.31
C ASP A 14 -14.16 21.24 12.84
N ARG A 15 -13.46 20.10 12.81
CA ARG A 15 -12.10 19.97 13.33
C ARG A 15 -11.10 20.09 12.19
N THR A 16 -9.99 20.77 12.45
CA THR A 16 -8.84 20.77 11.54
C THR A 16 -8.03 19.49 11.71
N VAL A 17 -7.33 19.10 10.63
CA VAL A 17 -6.39 17.98 10.61
C VAL A 17 -5.31 18.18 11.67
N ARG A 18 -5.09 17.13 12.48
CA ARG A 18 -3.99 17.04 13.44
C ARG A 18 -2.98 16.02 12.94
N LEU A 19 -1.69 16.34 13.08
CA LEU A 19 -0.61 15.43 12.74
C LEU A 19 -0.08 14.75 14.00
N THR A 20 0.17 13.45 13.91
CA THR A 20 0.84 12.64 14.93
C THR A 20 2.06 11.96 14.32
N LEU A 21 2.98 11.49 15.15
CA LEU A 21 4.05 10.60 14.70
C LEU A 21 3.52 9.17 14.69
N GLY A 22 3.56 8.54 13.53
CA GLY A 22 3.27 7.12 13.35
C GLY A 22 4.49 6.38 12.82
N HIS A 23 4.57 5.08 13.12
CA HIS A 23 5.59 4.24 12.55
C HIS A 23 5.31 3.96 11.05
N ILE A 24 6.37 3.90 10.25
CA ILE A 24 6.32 3.45 8.86
C ILE A 24 6.10 1.94 8.83
N ILE A 25 6.82 1.21 9.70
CA ILE A 25 6.60 -0.19 10.02
C ILE A 25 6.19 -0.27 11.49
N ASP A 26 5.01 -0.82 11.78
CA ASP A 26 4.52 -0.93 13.14
C ASP A 26 5.47 -1.71 14.06
N LYS A 27 5.56 -1.26 15.31
CA LYS A 27 6.35 -1.94 16.36
C LYS A 27 5.89 -3.38 16.60
N SER A 28 4.58 -3.65 16.51
CA SER A 28 4.01 -5.00 16.60
C SER A 28 4.39 -5.92 15.43
N LYS A 29 4.93 -5.33 14.34
CA LYS A 29 5.38 -6.02 13.12
C LYS A 29 6.90 -5.95 12.95
N GLY A 30 7.63 -5.61 14.02
CA GLY A 30 9.10 -5.57 14.02
C GLY A 30 9.71 -4.24 13.60
N GLY A 31 8.93 -3.16 13.51
CA GLY A 31 9.49 -1.81 13.37
C GLY A 31 10.16 -1.30 14.65
N ASP A 32 11.07 -0.36 14.50
CA ASP A 32 11.80 0.28 15.59
C ASP A 32 11.32 1.72 15.86
N ASP A 33 11.78 2.33 16.95
CA ASP A 33 11.45 3.72 17.30
C ASP A 33 12.47 4.72 16.70
N SER A 34 13.18 4.33 15.63
CA SER A 34 14.17 5.19 14.99
C SER A 34 13.50 6.35 14.26
N ALA A 35 14.17 7.50 14.18
CA ALA A 35 13.65 8.65 13.43
C ALA A 35 13.40 8.32 11.94
N GLN A 36 14.13 7.35 11.40
CA GLN A 36 13.98 6.86 10.03
C GLN A 36 12.71 6.01 9.84
N ASN A 37 12.21 5.37 10.90
CA ASN A 37 10.98 4.58 10.90
C ASN A 37 9.75 5.39 11.38
N LEU A 38 9.90 6.68 11.67
CA LEU A 38 8.79 7.54 12.08
C LEU A 38 8.40 8.51 10.96
N ARG A 39 7.11 8.78 10.83
CA ARG A 39 6.57 9.73 9.86
C ARG A 39 5.41 10.52 10.48
N ALA A 40 5.27 11.79 10.08
CA ALA A 40 4.07 12.56 10.36
C ALA A 40 2.86 11.97 9.59
N VAL A 41 1.83 11.56 10.32
CA VAL A 41 0.59 10.99 9.79
C VAL A 41 -0.58 11.83 10.29
N CYS A 42 -1.59 12.07 9.46
CA CYS A 42 -2.77 12.81 9.89
C CYS A 42 -3.71 11.94 10.74
N SER A 43 -4.55 12.56 11.58
CA SER A 43 -5.56 11.89 12.41
C SER A 43 -6.35 10.85 11.62
N ASN A 44 -6.82 11.17 10.41
CA ASN A 44 -7.63 10.26 9.61
C ASN A 44 -6.83 9.08 9.04
N CYS A 45 -5.58 9.31 8.62
CA CYS A 45 -4.70 8.23 8.17
C CYS A 45 -4.21 7.37 9.35
N ASN A 46 -4.12 7.94 10.54
CA ASN A 46 -3.69 7.25 11.74
C ASN A 46 -4.84 6.41 12.34
N GLU A 47 -6.02 7.00 12.49
CA GLU A 47 -7.20 6.40 13.11
C GLU A 47 -7.98 5.49 12.15
N GLY A 48 -8.01 5.83 10.85
CA GLY A 48 -8.84 5.13 9.86
C GLY A 48 -8.12 4.08 8.99
N LEU A 49 -6.79 4.11 8.88
CA LEU A 49 -6.04 3.32 7.90
C LEU A 49 -5.00 2.36 8.50
N GLN A 50 -4.51 2.58 9.72
CA GLN A 50 -3.46 1.71 10.30
C GLN A 50 -4.03 0.48 11.05
N ASN A 51 -5.19 0.61 11.70
CA ASN A 51 -5.73 -0.47 12.54
C ASN A 51 -6.75 -1.39 11.84
N THR A 52 -7.34 -0.96 10.74
CA THR A 52 -8.39 -1.68 10.00
C THR A 52 -7.92 -2.19 8.63
N ALA A 53 -6.84 -1.63 8.09
CA ALA A 53 -6.28 -2.15 6.85
C ALA A 53 -5.54 -3.45 7.15
N LEU A 54 -5.86 -4.49 6.38
CA LEU A 54 -4.99 -5.66 6.29
C LEU A 54 -3.56 -5.16 6.01
N PRO A 55 -2.53 -5.74 6.67
CA PRO A 55 -1.15 -5.38 6.39
C PRO A 55 -0.94 -5.46 4.88
N LYS A 56 -0.20 -4.50 4.32
CA LYS A 56 0.14 -4.53 2.90
C LYS A 56 0.63 -5.94 2.56
N PRO A 57 0.00 -6.62 1.60
CA PRO A 57 0.36 -7.99 1.30
C PRO A 57 1.82 -8.01 0.88
N ASP A 58 2.62 -8.82 1.56
CA ASP A 58 4.01 -9.03 1.19
C ASP A 58 4.11 -9.86 -0.10
N THR A 59 5.32 -10.03 -0.62
CA THR A 59 5.57 -10.80 -1.85
C THR A 59 5.03 -12.22 -1.74
N ILE A 60 5.15 -12.87 -0.57
CA ILE A 60 4.68 -14.23 -0.36
C ILE A 60 3.15 -14.29 -0.45
N HIS A 61 2.46 -13.34 0.19
CA HIS A 61 1.01 -13.23 0.16
C HIS A 61 0.51 -13.00 -1.26
N LEU A 62 1.10 -12.03 -1.99
CA LEU A 62 0.74 -11.74 -3.38
C LEU A 62 0.91 -12.97 -4.27
N LEU A 63 2.08 -13.62 -4.22
CA LEU A 63 2.34 -14.82 -5.03
C LEU A 63 1.38 -15.97 -4.68
N SER A 64 1.04 -16.15 -3.40
CA SER A 64 0.09 -17.18 -2.98
C SER A 64 -1.30 -16.99 -3.58
N GLN A 65 -1.78 -15.74 -3.68
CA GLN A 65 -3.08 -15.44 -4.28
C GLN A 65 -3.05 -15.63 -5.79
N VAL A 66 -2.00 -15.09 -6.45
CA VAL A 66 -1.85 -15.20 -7.91
C VAL A 66 -1.77 -16.66 -8.37
N ARG A 67 -1.03 -17.51 -7.65
CA ARG A 67 -0.90 -18.95 -7.98
C ARG A 67 -2.21 -19.72 -7.92
N ARG A 68 -3.15 -19.30 -7.07
CA ARG A 68 -4.47 -19.95 -6.91
C ARG A 68 -5.54 -19.39 -7.85
N ALA A 69 -5.29 -18.24 -8.47
CA ALA A 69 -6.21 -17.62 -9.40
C ALA A 69 -6.27 -18.39 -10.73
N THR A 70 -7.35 -18.21 -11.51
CA THR A 70 -7.46 -18.85 -12.82
C THR A 70 -6.40 -18.32 -13.79
N ILE A 71 -6.07 -19.09 -14.84
CA ILE A 71 -5.14 -18.62 -15.89
C ILE A 71 -5.63 -17.29 -16.51
N SER A 72 -6.94 -17.11 -16.66
CA SER A 72 -7.53 -15.87 -17.18
C SER A 72 -7.24 -14.67 -16.28
N ASP A 73 -7.41 -14.83 -14.97
CA ASP A 73 -7.14 -13.78 -13.99
C ASP A 73 -5.64 -13.46 -13.90
N GLN A 74 -4.80 -14.49 -13.98
CA GLN A 74 -3.34 -14.33 -13.99
C GLN A 74 -2.87 -13.53 -15.22
N LYS A 75 -3.43 -13.81 -16.41
CA LYS A 75 -3.13 -13.04 -17.63
C LYS A 75 -3.63 -11.60 -17.53
N THR A 76 -4.84 -11.40 -17.01
CA THR A 76 -5.41 -10.05 -16.79
C THR A 76 -4.52 -9.23 -15.84
N LEU A 77 -4.03 -9.85 -14.76
CA LEU A 77 -3.09 -9.22 -13.84
C LEU A 77 -1.75 -8.89 -14.53
N LEU A 78 -1.21 -9.80 -15.34
CA LEU A 78 0.02 -9.57 -16.10
C LEU A 78 -0.12 -8.37 -17.04
N ASP A 79 -1.20 -8.30 -17.83
CA ASP A 79 -1.45 -7.21 -18.76
C ASP A 79 -1.54 -5.86 -18.02
N TRP A 80 -2.24 -5.83 -16.88
CA TRP A 80 -2.30 -4.64 -16.03
C TRP A 80 -0.92 -4.22 -15.50
N LEU A 81 -0.09 -5.18 -15.06
CA LEU A 81 1.27 -4.90 -14.58
C LEU A 81 2.15 -4.33 -15.70
N LEU A 82 2.11 -4.93 -16.90
CA LEU A 82 2.84 -4.46 -18.07
C LEU A 82 2.46 -3.01 -18.43
N GLN A 83 1.16 -2.69 -18.46
CA GLN A 83 0.67 -1.33 -18.71
C GLN A 83 1.14 -0.35 -17.62
N LYS A 84 0.98 -0.72 -16.35
CA LYS A 84 1.35 0.11 -15.20
C LYS A 84 2.83 0.49 -15.21
N PHE A 85 3.69 -0.45 -15.58
CA PHE A 85 5.14 -0.25 -15.62
C PHE A 85 5.68 0.14 -17.00
N LYS A 86 4.81 0.26 -18.02
CA LYS A 86 5.17 0.54 -19.42
C LYS A 86 6.21 -0.45 -19.95
N LEU A 87 6.01 -1.73 -19.64
CA LEU A 87 6.87 -2.84 -20.06
C LEU A 87 6.17 -3.68 -21.14
N VAL A 88 6.96 -4.46 -21.87
CA VAL A 88 6.48 -5.46 -22.84
C VAL A 88 7.00 -6.82 -22.42
N ALA A 89 6.12 -7.83 -22.39
CA ALA A 89 6.54 -9.20 -22.13
C ALA A 89 7.14 -9.80 -23.41
N THR A 90 8.36 -10.31 -23.32
CA THR A 90 8.97 -11.13 -24.36
C THR A 90 8.70 -12.59 -24.05
N GLN A 91 8.15 -13.32 -25.02
CA GLN A 91 8.04 -14.79 -24.92
C GLN A 91 9.40 -15.37 -25.32
N GLU A 92 10.13 -15.96 -24.37
CA GLU A 92 11.27 -16.81 -24.71
C GLU A 92 10.73 -18.22 -25.03
N GLY A 93 10.96 -18.70 -26.26
CA GLY A 93 10.72 -20.11 -26.63
C GLY A 93 9.51 -20.43 -27.53
N ALA A 94 8.85 -19.45 -28.17
CA ALA A 94 7.81 -19.73 -29.17
C ALA A 94 8.39 -20.04 -30.58
N GLY A 95 9.44 -20.85 -30.63
CA GLY A 95 10.16 -21.15 -31.86
C GLY A 95 11.08 -22.35 -31.70
N GLU A 96 10.50 -23.55 -31.61
CA GLU A 96 10.99 -24.78 -32.24
C GLU A 96 9.84 -25.77 -32.45
#